data_AF-A0A2X3E1I4-F1
#
_entry.id   AF-A0A2X3E1I4-F1
#
_cell.length_a   1.000
_cell.length_b   1.000
_cell.length_c   1.000
_cell.angle_alpha   90.00
_cell.angle_beta   90.00
_cell.angle_gamma   90.00
#
_symmetry.space_group_name_H-M   'P 1'
#
loop_
_entity.id
_entity.type
_entity.pdbx_description
1 polymer ?
#
loop_
_entity_poly.entity_id
_entity_poly.type
_entity_poly.pdbx_seq_one_letter_code
_entity_poly.pdbx_strand_id
1 'polypeptide(L)'
;MFVLFCISFAIALCVSVSGVIGWIGLVIPHIARAIFGSDMRVLLPGSLVLGAIALLVADSIARIFASFDIPVGIITAILGAPCFLFLLIRLGYVKS
;
A
#
# COMPACT_ATOMS: atom_id res chain seq x y z
N MET A 1 -5.86 -17.12 15.73
CA MET A 1 -5.65 -18.13 14.67
C MET A 1 -6.56 -17.92 13.46
N PHE A 2 -7.89 -17.82 13.63
CA PHE A 2 -8.83 -17.63 12.51
C PHE A 2 -8.49 -16.44 11.61
N VAL A 3 -8.21 -15.26 12.19
CA VAL A 3 -7.84 -14.05 11.43
C VAL A 3 -6.58 -14.24 10.59
N LEU A 4 -5.54 -14.89 11.14
CA LEU A 4 -4.31 -15.17 10.41
C LEU A 4 -4.57 -16.09 9.23
N PHE A 5 -5.38 -17.14 9.42
CA PHE A 5 -5.76 -18.04 8.34
C PHE A 5 -6.49 -17.31 7.21
N CYS A 6 -7.49 -16.49 7.54
CA CYS A 6 -8.23 -15.69 6.55
C CYS A 6 -7.32 -14.73 5.78
N ILE A 7 -6.43 -14.01 6.48
CA ILE A 7 -5.51 -13.05 5.85
C ILE A 7 -4.48 -13.76 4.97
N SER A 8 -3.85 -14.83 5.47
CA SER A 8 -2.88 -15.61 4.70
C SER A 8 -3.51 -16.21 3.45
N PHE A 9 -4.72 -16.76 3.55
CA PHE A 9 -5.44 -17.31 2.41
C PHE A 9 -5.80 -16.24 1.37
N ALA A 10 -6.34 -15.10 1.81
CA ALA A 10 -6.68 -14.00 0.91
C ALA A 10 -5.45 -13.40 0.20
N ILE A 11 -4.35 -13.21 0.94
CA ILE A 11 -3.10 -12.69 0.36
C ILE A 11 -2.50 -13.69 -0.61
N ALA A 12 -2.49 -14.99 -0.28
CA ALA A 12 -1.96 -16.03 -1.16
C ALA A 12 -2.70 -16.08 -2.50
N LEU A 13 -4.04 -15.98 -2.48
CA LEU A 13 -4.85 -15.94 -3.71
C LEU A 13 -4.52 -14.72 -4.57
N CYS A 14 -4.41 -13.53 -3.98
CA CYS A 14 -4.02 -12.32 -4.71
C CYS A 14 -2.62 -12.47 -5.33
N VAL A 15 -1.61 -12.81 -4.51
CA VAL A 15 -0.21 -12.86 -4.94
C VAL A 15 0.03 -13.94 -6.00
N SER A 16 -0.72 -15.04 -5.99
CA SER A 16 -0.63 -16.07 -7.02
C SER A 16 -0.99 -15.57 -8.42
N VAL A 17 -1.84 -14.54 -8.53
CA VAL A 17 -2.31 -14.00 -9.81
C VAL A 17 -1.56 -12.72 -10.18
N SER A 18 -1.34 -11.82 -9.22
CA SER A 18 -0.73 -10.51 -9.45
C SER A 18 0.79 -10.47 -9.25
N GLY A 19 1.38 -11.55 -8.73
CA GLY A 19 2.74 -11.52 -8.22
C GLY A 19 2.88 -10.74 -6.91
N VAL A 20 4.12 -10.61 -6.44
CA VAL A 20 4.44 -9.95 -5.16
C VAL A 20 4.33 -8.43 -5.29
N ILE A 21 3.45 -7.83 -4.49
CA ILE A 21 3.24 -6.38 -4.41
C ILE A 21 3.72 -5.90 -3.04
N GLY A 22 4.78 -5.09 -3.03
CA GLY A 22 5.38 -4.53 -1.81
C GLY A 22 4.86 -3.13 -1.45
N TRP A 23 5.21 -2.67 -0.24
CA TRP A 23 5.05 -1.30 0.28
C TRP A 23 3.62 -0.80 0.56
N ILE A 24 2.64 -1.16 -0.27
CA ILE A 24 1.24 -0.74 -0.14
C ILE A 24 0.64 -1.09 1.23
N GLY A 25 0.85 -2.32 1.69
CA GLY A 25 0.34 -2.79 2.99
C GLY A 25 0.96 -2.10 4.20
N LEU A 26 2.05 -1.36 4.00
CA LEU A 26 2.77 -0.65 5.06
C LEU A 26 2.45 0.85 4.99
N VAL A 27 2.56 1.48 3.83
CA VAL A 27 2.34 2.93 3.64
C VAL A 27 0.88 3.34 3.85
N ILE A 28 -0.06 2.60 3.27
CA ILE A 28 -1.47 3.02 3.20
C ILE A 28 -2.17 3.04 4.57
N PRO A 29 -2.05 2.03 5.45
CA PRO A 29 -2.67 2.13 6.78
C PRO A 29 -2.08 3.27 7.61
N HIS A 30 -0.83 3.68 7.38
CA HIS A 30 -0.25 4.85 8.04
C HIS A 30 -0.81 6.17 7.50
N ILE A 31 -0.95 6.31 6.18
CA ILE A 31 -1.61 7.49 5.56
C ILE A 31 -3.07 7.55 6.03
N ALA A 32 -3.79 6.43 6.00
CA ALA A 32 -5.17 6.35 6.48
C ALA A 32 -5.27 6.75 7.95
N ARG A 33 -4.30 6.37 8.80
CA ARG A 33 -4.25 6.79 10.20
C ARG A 33 -4.04 8.29 10.35
N ALA A 34 -3.20 8.90 9.52
CA ALA A 34 -2.96 10.34 9.56
C ALA A 34 -4.20 11.15 9.12
N ILE A 35 -5.02 10.61 8.20
CA ILE A 35 -6.22 11.28 7.67
C ILE A 35 -7.46 11.05 8.54
N PHE A 36 -7.72 9.79 8.93
CA PHE A 36 -8.96 9.38 9.60
C PHE A 36 -8.81 9.15 11.11
N GLY A 37 -7.59 9.25 11.66
CA GLY A 37 -7.30 8.97 13.06
C GLY A 37 -7.09 7.48 13.36
N SER A 38 -7.08 7.13 14.65
CA SER A 38 -6.75 5.77 15.13
C SER A 38 -7.95 4.82 15.24
N ASP A 39 -9.17 5.29 14.98
CA ASP A 39 -10.37 4.47 15.13
C ASP A 39 -10.45 3.37 14.08
N MET A 40 -10.29 2.13 14.52
CA MET A 40 -10.15 0.96 13.65
C MET A 40 -11.39 0.71 12.77
N ARG A 41 -12.57 1.15 13.21
CA ARG A 41 -13.83 1.07 12.45
C ARG A 41 -13.83 1.95 11.19
N VAL A 42 -13.13 3.07 11.23
CA VAL A 42 -13.00 4.01 10.10
C VAL A 42 -11.70 3.75 9.33
N LEU A 43 -10.64 3.38 10.05
CA LEU A 43 -9.34 3.09 9.47
C LEU A 43 -9.33 1.86 8.56
N LEU A 44 -10.06 0.79 8.90
CA LEU A 44 -10.17 -0.40 8.05
C LEU A 44 -10.78 -0.08 6.67
N PRO A 45 -12.02 0.47 6.58
CA PRO A 45 -12.60 0.82 5.29
C PRO A 45 -11.82 1.94 4.58
N GLY A 46 -11.28 2.92 5.33
CA GLY A 46 -10.46 3.99 4.79
C GLY A 46 -9.16 3.48 4.13
N SER A 47 -8.46 2.57 4.80
CA SER A 47 -7.23 1.96 4.26
C SER A 47 -7.51 1.01 3.09
N LEU A 48 -8.67 0.35 3.06
CA LEU A 48 -9.11 -0.47 1.92
C LEU A 48 -9.33 0.39 0.67
N VAL A 49 -10.06 1.49 0.79
CA VAL A 49 -10.36 2.39 -0.34
C VAL A 49 -9.10 3.11 -0.82
N LEU A 50 -8.32 3.69 0.10
CA LEU A 50 -7.02 4.29 -0.25
C LEU A 50 -6.08 3.26 -0.89
N GLY A 51 -6.13 2.02 -0.39
CA GLY A 51 -5.48 0.83 -0.93
C GLY A 51 -5.75 0.63 -2.41
N ALA A 52 -7.03 0.45 -2.73
CA ALA A 52 -7.50 0.21 -4.08
C ALA A 52 -7.13 1.36 -5.02
N ILE A 53 -7.37 2.61 -4.61
CA ILE A 53 -7.07 3.79 -5.44
C ILE A 53 -5.56 3.87 -5.74
N ALA A 54 -4.71 3.71 -4.73
CA ALA A 54 -3.26 3.79 -4.92
C ALA A 54 -2.74 2.69 -5.86
N LEU A 55 -3.26 1.46 -5.72
CA LEU A 55 -2.92 0.34 -6.60
C LEU A 55 -3.37 0.59 -8.04
N LEU A 56 -4.58 1.11 -8.24
CA LEU A 56 -5.15 1.37 -9.56
C LEU A 56 -4.40 2.49 -10.29
N VAL A 57 -3.98 3.53 -9.55
CA VAL A 57 -3.10 4.58 -10.07
C VAL A 57 -1.72 4.03 -10.44
N ALA A 58 -1.12 3.21 -9.57
CA ALA A 58 0.18 2.59 -9.85
C ALA A 58 0.14 1.67 -11.08
N ASP A 59 -0.91 0.86 -11.22
CA ASP A 59 -1.15 0.01 -12.37
C ASP A 59 -1.37 0.83 -13.66
N SER A 60 -2.13 1.93 -13.58
CA SER A 60 -2.33 2.83 -14.72
C SER A 60 -1.02 3.49 -15.18
N ILE A 61 -0.20 3.95 -14.23
CA ILE A 61 1.13 4.52 -14.51
C ILE A 61 2.04 3.45 -15.13
N ALA A 62 1.99 2.21 -14.65
CA ALA A 62 2.76 1.10 -15.20
C ALA A 62 2.45 0.88 -16.69
N ARG A 63 1.16 0.85 -17.04
CA ARG A 63 0.71 0.67 -18.42
C ARG A 63 1.06 1.85 -19.33
N ILE A 64 1.13 3.07 -18.78
CA ILE A 64 1.50 4.27 -19.56
C ILE A 64 3.01 4.31 -19.84
N PHE A 65 3.84 3.99 -18.85
CA PHE A 65 5.30 4.11 -18.97
C PHE A 65 5.98 2.91 -19.64
N ALA A 66 5.29 1.78 -19.77
CA ALA A 66 5.88 0.58 -20.35
C ALA A 66 4.95 -0.09 -21.36
N SER A 67 5.43 -0.24 -22.59
CA SER A 67 4.81 -1.12 -23.60
C SER A 67 5.04 -2.62 -23.32
N PHE A 68 5.85 -2.96 -22.32
CA PHE A 68 6.08 -4.31 -21.83
C PHE A 68 5.43 -4.46 -20.45
N ASP A 69 4.96 -5.66 -20.10
CA ASP A 69 4.32 -5.99 -18.82
C ASP A 69 5.30 -5.88 -17.64
N ILE A 70 5.66 -4.65 -17.25
CA ILE A 70 6.48 -4.40 -16.07
C ILE A 70 5.63 -4.74 -14.84
N PRO A 71 6.15 -5.58 -13.93
CA PRO A 71 5.46 -5.89 -12.69
C PRO A 71 5.17 -4.62 -11.90
N VAL A 72 3.89 -4.38 -11.61
CA VAL A 72 3.42 -3.21 -10.84
C VAL A 72 4.15 -3.09 -9.50
N GLY A 73 4.58 -4.21 -8.91
CA GLY A 73 5.37 -4.26 -7.68
C GLY A 73 6.69 -3.47 -7.73
N ILE A 74 7.34 -3.36 -8.89
CA ILE A 74 8.58 -2.57 -9.05
C ILE A 74 8.27 -1.08 -8.98
N ILE A 75 7.20 -0.66 -9.66
CA ILE A 75 6.77 0.74 -9.73
C ILE A 75 6.27 1.20 -8.37
N THR A 76 5.51 0.35 -7.66
CA THR A 76 5.07 0.63 -6.30
C THR A 76 6.22 0.65 -5.31
N ALA A 77 7.31 -0.08 -5.54
CA ALA A 77 8.50 -0.02 -4.69
C ALA A 77 9.29 1.29 -4.88
N ILE A 78 9.46 1.73 -6.13
CA ILE A 78 10.13 3.00 -6.47
C ILE A 78 9.35 4.20 -5.90
N LEU A 79 8.02 4.16 -5.93
CA LEU A 79 7.16 5.19 -5.34
C LEU A 79 7.00 5.04 -3.83
N GLY A 80 6.89 3.82 -3.33
CA GLY A 80 6.60 3.51 -1.94
C GLY A 80 7.76 3.79 -0.99
N ALA A 81 9.00 3.51 -1.43
CA ALA A 81 10.21 3.78 -0.65
C ALA A 81 10.39 5.27 -0.30
N PRO A 82 10.33 6.24 -1.26
CA PRO A 82 10.43 7.66 -0.93
C PRO A 82 9.21 8.15 -0.14
N CYS A 83 8.00 7.64 -0.41
CA CYS A 83 6.82 8.00 0.37
C CYS A 83 6.95 7.58 1.84
N PHE A 84 7.46 6.37 2.09
CA PHE A 84 7.68 5.89 3.45
C PHE A 84 8.80 6.64 4.15
N LEU A 85 9.89 6.95 3.44
CA LEU A 85 10.98 7.76 3.96
C LEU A 85 10.48 9.17 4.32
N PHE A 86 9.67 9.79 3.46
CA PHE A 86 9.04 11.08 3.73
C PHE A 86 8.12 11.02 4.95
N LEU A 87 7.32 9.96 5.09
CA LEU A 87 6.45 9.76 6.24
C LEU A 87 7.26 9.59 7.54
N LEU A 88 8.37 8.85 7.49
CA LEU A 88 9.31 8.66 8.60
C LEU A 88 9.94 9.99 9.04
N ILE A 89 10.42 10.80 8.08
CA ILE A 89 11.03 12.11 8.36
C ILE A 89 10.00 13.09 8.94
N ARG A 90 8.75 13.05 8.45
CA ARG A 90 7.71 13.99 8.88
C ARG A 90 7.08 13.62 10.23
N LEU A 91 6.92 12.33 10.53
CA LEU A 91 6.38 11.85 11.81
C LEU A 91 7.48 11.66 12.87
N GLY A 92 8.73 11.45 12.45
CA GLY A 92 9.92 11.36 13.29
C GLY A 92 10.66 12.68 13.40
N TYR A 93 10.17 13.59 14.24
CA TYR A 93 10.97 14.63 14.92
C TYR A 93 11.84 15.57 14.03
N VAL A 94 11.26 16.71 13.63
CA VAL A 94 11.95 18.01 13.77
C VAL A 94 11.17 18.83 14.79
N LYS A 95 11.33 18.46 16.06
CA LYS A 95 11.09 19.35 17.19
C LYS A 95 12.40 19.38 17.97
N SER A 96 13.34 20.19 17.47
CA SER A 96 14.43 20.75 18.27
C SER A 96 14.07 22.18 18.62
#